data_AF-A0A2P0B0C3-F1
#
_entry.id   AF-A0A2P0B0C3-F1
#
_cell.length_a   1.000
_cell.length_b   1.000
_cell.length_c   1.000
_cell.angle_alpha   90.00
_cell.angle_beta   90.00
_cell.angle_gamma   90.00
#
_symmetry.space_group_name_H-M   'P 1'
#
loop_
_entity.id
_entity.type
_entity.pdbx_description
1 polymer ?
#
loop_
_entity_poly.entity_id
_entity_poly.type
_entity_poly.pdbx_seq_one_letter_code
_entity_poly.pdbx_strand_id
1 'polypeptide(L)'
;MNRATLVGLIIIAVPLLAVGSYFAQDHLKCQALREDHLNSASSIKGSIAMKSVLGSDDEAANRIEDEGWASFKSSYTQLIQQCGERRAASAARETQAIIGGWASGE
;
A
#
# COMPACT_ATOMS: atom_id res chain seq x y z
N MET A 1 45.95 5.70 18.42
CA MET A 1 44.73 6.41 17.98
C MET A 1 44.42 7.51 18.97
N ASN A 2 44.38 8.77 18.54
CA ASN A 2 44.11 9.91 19.42
C ASN A 2 42.61 9.98 19.75
N ARG A 3 42.26 10.33 20.99
CA ARG A 3 40.86 10.48 21.45
C ARG A 3 40.05 11.41 20.53
N ALA A 4 40.67 12.44 19.97
CA ALA A 4 40.05 13.35 19.00
C ALA A 4 39.61 12.66 17.70
N THR A 5 40.40 11.70 17.19
CA THR A 5 40.09 10.93 15.98
C THR A 5 38.93 9.96 16.21
N LEU A 6 38.84 9.40 17.42
CA LEU A 6 37.74 8.51 17.80
C LEU A 6 36.41 9.27 17.89
N VAL A 7 36.42 10.46 18.49
CA VAL A 7 35.24 11.33 18.61
C VAL A 7 34.78 11.80 17.22
N GLY A 8 35.71 12.18 16.34
CA GLY A 8 35.39 12.54 14.96
C GLY A 8 34.70 11.41 14.17
N LEU A 9 35.16 10.16 14.34
CA LEU A 9 34.54 8.99 13.71
C LEU A 9 33.12 8.74 14.22
N ILE A 10 32.86 8.89 15.51
CA ILE A 10 31.53 8.70 16.09
C ILE A 10 30.56 9.78 15.59
N ILE A 11 31.00 11.03 15.51
CA ILE A 11 30.17 12.15 15.02
C ILE A 11 29.75 11.95 13.56
N ILE A 12 30.55 11.27 12.73
CA ILE A 12 30.21 11.00 11.33
C ILE A 12 29.38 9.71 11.18
N ALA A 13 29.71 8.66 11.94
CA ALA A 13 29.06 7.36 11.85
C ALA A 13 27.61 7.38 12.35
N VAL A 14 27.32 8.11 13.44
CA VAL A 14 25.98 8.17 14.03
C VAL A 14 24.93 8.79 13.08
N PRO A 15 25.17 9.96 12.44
CA PRO A 15 24.22 10.50 11.46
C PRO A 15 24.03 9.58 10.25
N LEU A 16 25.08 8.91 9.76
CA LEU A 16 24.98 7.97 8.64
C LEU A 16 24.09 6.77 8.97
N LEU A 17 24.24 6.20 10.17
CA LEU A 17 23.39 5.11 10.64
C LEU A 17 21.93 5.56 10.86
N ALA A 18 21.73 6.78 11.36
CA ALA A 18 20.39 7.35 11.54
C ALA A 18 19.69 7.56 10.20
N VAL A 19 20.37 8.12 9.20
CA VAL A 19 19.81 8.32 7.86
C VAL A 19 19.46 6.97 7.21
N GLY A 20 20.33 5.97 7.30
CA GLY A 20 20.07 4.65 6.73
C GLY A 20 18.85 3.95 7.36
N SER A 21 18.64 4.10 8.67
CA SER A 21 17.49 3.52 9.36
C SER A 21 16.17 4.23 9.04
N TYR A 22 16.18 5.55 8.85
CA TYR A 22 15.02 6.30 8.33
C TYR A 22 14.61 5.83 6.93
N PHE A 23 15.55 5.71 6.00
CA PHE A 23 15.26 5.23 4.63
C PHE A 23 14.72 3.78 4.62
N ALA A 24 15.24 2.92 5.50
CA ALA A 24 14.76 1.55 5.63
C ALA A 24 13.32 1.51 6.15
N GLN A 25 12.99 2.33 7.15
CA GLN A 25 11.63 2.41 7.69
C GLN A 25 10.63 2.94 6.67
N ASP A 26 10.97 4.00 5.92
CA ASP A 26 10.11 4.53 4.87
C ASP A 26 9.89 3.51 3.75
N HIS A 27 10.91 2.72 3.39
CA HIS A 27 10.74 1.70 2.36
C HIS A 27 9.80 0.58 2.81
N LEU A 28 9.97 0.06 4.03
CA LEU A 28 9.12 -0.98 4.61
C LEU A 28 7.68 -0.50 4.77
N LYS A 29 7.50 0.73 5.26
CA LYS A 29 6.17 1.34 5.42
C LYS A 29 5.44 1.44 4.09
N CYS A 30 6.12 1.89 3.05
CA CYS A 30 5.53 2.01 1.73
C CYS A 30 5.26 0.67 1.04
N GLN A 31 6.06 -0.36 1.36
CA GLN A 31 5.79 -1.71 0.89
C GLN A 31 4.53 -2.27 1.57
N ALA A 32 4.41 -2.12 2.89
CA ALA A 32 3.23 -2.56 3.63
C ALA A 32 1.96 -1.86 3.13
N LEU A 33 1.99 -0.53 2.93
CA LEU A 33 0.86 0.21 2.37
C LEU A 33 0.48 -0.24 0.96
N ARG A 34 1.46 -0.63 0.13
CA ARG A 34 1.21 -1.20 -1.19
C ARG A 34 0.53 -2.57 -1.09
N GLU A 35 1.02 -3.44 -0.21
CA GLU A 35 0.42 -4.76 0.01
C GLU A 35 -1.01 -4.64 0.56
N ASP A 36 -1.25 -3.75 1.52
CA ASP A 36 -2.59 -3.44 2.02
C ASP A 36 -3.52 -2.97 0.91
N HIS A 37 -3.04 -2.09 0.02
CA HIS A 37 -3.82 -1.62 -1.13
C HIS A 37 -4.19 -2.75 -2.10
N LEU A 38 -3.25 -3.65 -2.40
CA LEU A 38 -3.50 -4.81 -3.28
C LEU A 38 -4.41 -5.86 -2.62
N ASN A 39 -4.32 -6.01 -1.31
CA ASN A 39 -5.24 -6.86 -0.54
C ASN A 39 -6.65 -6.27 -0.53
N SER A 40 -6.81 -4.96 -0.36
CA SER A 40 -8.11 -4.28 -0.51
C SER A 40 -8.69 -4.49 -1.91
N ALA A 41 -7.87 -4.39 -2.96
CA ALA A 41 -8.30 -4.67 -4.34
C ALA A 41 -8.79 -6.11 -4.52
N SER A 42 -8.10 -7.08 -3.91
CA SER A 42 -8.50 -8.49 -3.95
C SER A 42 -9.80 -8.75 -3.17
N SER A 43 -9.98 -8.04 -2.05
CA SER A 43 -11.23 -8.09 -1.27
C SER A 43 -12.42 -7.54 -2.07
N ILE A 44 -12.23 -6.39 -2.74
CA ILE A 44 -13.25 -5.82 -3.65
C ILE A 44 -13.60 -6.81 -4.77
N LYS A 45 -12.61 -7.46 -5.36
CA LYS A 45 -12.87 -8.48 -6.38
C LYS A 45 -13.76 -9.60 -5.82
N GLY A 46 -13.47 -10.07 -4.61
CA GLY A 46 -14.29 -11.08 -3.93
C GLY A 46 -15.71 -10.61 -3.66
N SER A 47 -15.90 -9.35 -3.23
CA SER A 47 -17.23 -8.80 -2.97
C SER A 47 -18.06 -8.60 -4.24
N ILE A 48 -17.44 -8.15 -5.35
CA ILE A 48 -18.09 -8.08 -6.67
C ILE A 48 -18.54 -9.48 -7.12
N ALA A 49 -17.68 -10.48 -7.00
CA ALA A 49 -18.05 -11.86 -7.34
C ALA A 49 -19.19 -12.39 -6.46
N MET A 50 -19.14 -12.12 -5.15
CA MET A 50 -20.20 -12.50 -4.21
C MET A 50 -21.53 -11.81 -4.53
N LYS A 51 -21.51 -10.52 -4.87
CA LYS A 51 -22.69 -9.75 -5.31
C LYS A 51 -23.27 -10.31 -6.61
N SER A 52 -22.44 -10.77 -7.53
CA SER A 52 -22.90 -11.45 -8.75
C SER A 52 -23.64 -12.76 -8.43
N VAL A 53 -23.32 -13.44 -7.34
CA VAL A 53 -23.95 -14.71 -6.92
C VAL A 53 -25.23 -14.46 -6.11
N LEU A 54 -25.20 -13.51 -5.17
CA LEU A 54 -26.31 -13.22 -4.25
C LEU A 54 -27.37 -12.28 -4.85
N GLY A 55 -27.03 -11.55 -5.91
CA GLY A 55 -27.87 -10.53 -6.53
C GLY A 55 -27.49 -9.11 -6.08
N SER A 56 -27.68 -8.15 -6.98
CA SER A 56 -27.27 -6.74 -6.78
C SER A 56 -27.97 -6.02 -5.63
N ASP A 57 -29.13 -6.53 -5.21
CA ASP A 57 -30.01 -5.87 -4.24
C ASP A 57 -29.78 -6.42 -2.81
N ASP A 58 -28.88 -7.39 -2.64
CA ASP A 58 -28.52 -7.90 -1.32
C ASP A 58 -27.76 -6.82 -0.52
N GLU A 59 -28.39 -6.34 0.54
CA GLU A 59 -27.88 -5.23 1.37
C GLU A 59 -26.55 -5.58 2.05
N ALA A 60 -26.35 -6.86 2.42
CA ALA A 60 -25.10 -7.30 3.01
C ALA A 60 -23.96 -7.31 1.99
N ALA A 61 -24.20 -7.79 0.77
CA ALA A 61 -23.24 -7.75 -0.32
C ALA A 61 -22.88 -6.30 -0.71
N ASN A 62 -23.87 -5.42 -0.79
CA ASN A 62 -23.65 -3.99 -1.06
C ASN A 62 -22.79 -3.32 0.01
N ARG A 63 -23.08 -3.57 1.30
CA ARG A 63 -22.28 -3.01 2.39
C ARG A 63 -20.82 -3.49 2.36
N ILE A 64 -20.60 -4.78 2.08
CA ILE A 64 -19.23 -5.34 1.96
C ILE A 64 -18.49 -4.70 0.77
N GLU A 65 -19.17 -4.50 -0.36
CA GLU A 65 -18.59 -3.82 -1.52
C GLU A 65 -18.19 -2.37 -1.20
N ASP A 66 -19.08 -1.61 -0.56
CA ASP A 66 -18.84 -0.21 -0.19
C ASP A 66 -17.70 -0.07 0.82
N GLU A 67 -17.66 -0.92 1.85
CA GLU A 67 -16.57 -0.96 2.82
C GLU A 67 -15.24 -1.31 2.16
N GLY A 68 -15.25 -2.25 1.20
CA GLY A 68 -14.10 -2.61 0.39
C GLY A 68 -13.56 -1.41 -0.40
N TRP A 69 -14.43 -0.70 -1.12
CA TRP A 69 -14.07 0.51 -1.88
C TRP A 69 -13.59 1.65 -1.00
N ALA A 70 -14.18 1.85 0.18
CA ALA A 70 -13.73 2.86 1.14
C ALA A 70 -12.32 2.57 1.65
N SER A 71 -12.05 1.32 2.06
CA SER A 71 -10.73 0.87 2.50
C SER A 71 -9.68 1.03 1.39
N PHE A 72 -10.03 0.63 0.16
CA PHE A 72 -9.18 0.76 -1.01
C PHE A 72 -8.81 2.22 -1.34
N LYS A 73 -9.78 3.14 -1.30
CA LYS A 73 -9.53 4.58 -1.51
C LYS A 73 -8.66 5.17 -0.41
N SER A 74 -8.88 4.74 0.84
CA SER A 74 -8.07 5.17 1.99
C SER A 74 -6.61 4.74 1.85
N SER A 75 -6.34 3.48 1.54
CA SER A 75 -4.97 2.97 1.36
C SER A 75 -4.25 3.63 0.17
N TYR A 76 -4.98 3.90 -0.93
CA TYR A 76 -4.44 4.66 -2.07
C TYR A 76 -4.02 6.08 -1.69
N THR A 77 -4.86 6.76 -0.91
CA THR A 77 -4.57 8.12 -0.43
C THR A 77 -3.33 8.14 0.47
N GLN A 78 -3.19 7.13 1.34
CA GLN A 78 -2.00 6.99 2.19
C GLN A 78 -0.73 6.70 1.38
N LEU A 79 -0.81 5.89 0.32
CA LEU A 79 0.30 5.68 -0.60
C LEU A 79 0.76 6.99 -1.26
N ILE A 80 -0.15 7.84 -1.71
CA ILE A 80 0.23 9.14 -2.28
C ILE A 80 0.90 10.01 -1.23
N GLN A 81 0.29 10.15 -0.05
CA GLN A 81 0.78 11.05 1.00
C GLN A 81 2.14 10.63 1.58
N GLN A 82 2.38 9.32 1.72
CA GLN A 82 3.56 8.81 2.42
C GLN A 82 4.65 8.29 1.48
N CYS A 83 4.29 7.90 0.25
CA CYS A 83 5.17 7.19 -0.67
C CYS A 83 5.30 7.87 -2.04
N GLY A 84 4.48 8.89 -2.29
CA GLY A 84 4.46 9.67 -3.51
C GLY A 84 3.70 9.01 -4.66
N GLU A 85 3.36 9.83 -5.66
CA GLU A 85 2.51 9.44 -6.79
C GLU A 85 3.08 8.28 -7.63
N ARG A 86 4.41 8.17 -7.75
CA ARG A 86 5.03 7.08 -8.53
C ARG A 86 4.70 5.70 -7.96
N ARG A 87 4.79 5.54 -6.63
CA ARG A 87 4.50 4.25 -5.97
C ARG A 87 3.00 3.97 -6.00
N ALA A 88 2.17 4.98 -5.77
CA ALA A 88 0.72 4.88 -5.92
C ALA A 88 0.31 4.46 -7.34
N ALA A 89 0.90 5.06 -8.38
CA ALA A 89 0.62 4.72 -9.78
C ALA A 89 1.03 3.28 -10.13
N SER A 90 2.14 2.77 -9.58
CA SER A 90 2.51 1.35 -9.73
C SER A 90 1.46 0.44 -9.10
N ALA A 91 1.07 0.72 -7.86
CA ALA A 91 0.04 -0.05 -7.16
C ALA A 91 -1.31 -0.01 -7.89
N ALA A 92 -1.69 1.14 -8.47
CA ALA A 92 -2.91 1.27 -9.28
C ALA A 92 -2.89 0.39 -10.54
N ARG A 93 -1.74 0.26 -11.22
CA ARG A 93 -1.62 -0.64 -12.40
C ARG A 93 -1.77 -2.11 -12.00
N GLU A 94 -1.19 -2.50 -10.88
CA GLU A 94 -1.32 -3.85 -10.34
C GLU A 94 -2.76 -4.13 -9.90
N THR A 95 -3.41 -3.17 -9.25
CA THR A 95 -4.84 -3.23 -8.93
C THR A 95 -5.68 -3.40 -10.20
N GLN A 96 -5.38 -2.68 -11.29
CA GLN A 96 -6.10 -2.85 -12.56
C GLN A 96 -6.00 -4.28 -13.09
N ALA A 97 -4.86 -4.98 -12.89
CA ALA A 97 -4.76 -6.39 -13.23
C ALA A 97 -5.61 -7.27 -12.31
N ILE A 98 -5.71 -6.95 -11.02
CA ILE A 98 -6.51 -7.70 -10.03
C ILE A 98 -8.01 -7.56 -10.30
N ILE A 99 -8.51 -6.32 -10.40
CA ILE A 99 -9.94 -6.00 -10.55
C ILE A 99 -10.35 -6.06 -12.04
N GLY A 100 -9.59 -5.39 -12.91
CA GLY A 100 -9.91 -5.25 -14.34
C GLY A 100 -9.65 -6.51 -15.17
N GLY A 101 -8.76 -7.40 -14.73
CA GLY A 101 -8.61 -8.74 -15.31
C GLY A 101 -9.86 -9.62 -15.18
N TRP A 102 -10.84 -9.21 -14.37
CA TRP A 102 -12.17 -9.82 -14.29
C TRP A 102 -13.19 -9.13 -15.21
N ALA A 103 -13.15 -7.79 -15.30
CA ALA A 103 -14.05 -6.99 -16.15
C ALA A 103 -13.86 -7.18 -17.66
N SER A 104 -12.82 -7.89 -18.09
CA SER A 104 -12.48 -8.13 -19.50
C SER A 104 -12.47 -9.62 -19.88
N GLY A 105 -12.97 -10.49 -18.99
CA GLY A 105 -12.92 -11.95 -19.12
C GLY A 105 -14.28 -12.66 -19.11
N GLU A 106 -15.38 -11.94 -19.38
CA GLU A 106 -16.69 -12.48 -19.77
C GLU A 106 -17.27 -11.65 -20.93
#